data_AF-A0A0D0AHR0-F1
#
_entry.id   AF-A0A0D0AHR0-F1
#
_cell.length_a   1.000
_cell.length_b   1.000
_cell.length_c   1.000
_cell.angle_alpha   90.00
_cell.angle_beta   90.00
_cell.angle_gamma   90.00
#
_symmetry.space_group_name_H-M   'P 1'
#
loop_
_entity.id
_entity.type
_entity.pdbx_description
1 polymer ?
#
loop_
_entity_poly.entity_id
_entity_poly.type
_entity_poly.pdbx_seq_one_letter_code
_entity_poly.pdbx_strand_id
1 'polypeptide(L)'
;MTPVDTYTAQATVGDVNKGITNHKNLESDSTALLVFGNGDGGGGALPKMLENLRRIRAATNEHRELPSVSMGSSVEEFFADIEEASKEGKTLPVWKGELYLEFHRGTYTSHGSIKKGNRKCEILLRDVERVATLTSLLKPKGHSYVYPKRAIDECWEKVLLNQFHDGKLMEFWRIYDV
;
A
#
# COMPACT_ATOMS: atom_id res chain seq x y z
N MET A 1 1.52 11.48 -1.84
CA MET A 1 0.15 10.93 -2.02
C MET A 1 -0.35 11.36 -3.38
N THR A 2 -1.15 10.56 -4.09
CA THR A 2 -1.68 11.00 -5.39
C THR A 2 -2.64 12.19 -5.21
N PRO A 3 -2.51 13.27 -5.98
CA PRO A 3 -3.43 14.41 -5.91
C PRO A 3 -4.86 14.13 -6.41
N VAL A 4 -5.07 12.97 -7.05
CA VAL A 4 -6.37 12.62 -7.68
C VAL A 4 -7.39 12.09 -6.66
N ASP A 5 -7.01 12.00 -5.37
CA ASP A 5 -7.83 11.54 -4.24
C ASP A 5 -8.42 10.12 -4.39
N THR A 6 -7.96 9.37 -5.38
CA THR A 6 -8.33 7.97 -5.61
C THR A 6 -7.19 7.21 -6.25
N TYR A 7 -7.11 5.92 -5.95
CA TYR A 7 -6.27 4.96 -6.67
C TYR A 7 -7.04 4.22 -7.78
N THR A 8 -8.33 4.53 -7.95
CA THR A 8 -9.24 3.92 -8.93
C THR A 8 -9.66 4.88 -10.05
N ALA A 9 -8.78 5.84 -10.39
CA ALA A 9 -9.06 6.83 -11.42
C ALA A 9 -9.42 6.16 -12.76
N GLN A 10 -10.27 6.82 -13.56
CA GLN A 10 -10.80 6.27 -14.81
C GLN A 10 -10.06 6.79 -16.04
N ALA A 11 -8.88 7.39 -15.82
CA ALA A 11 -8.04 7.99 -16.86
C ALA A 11 -8.80 9.01 -17.73
N THR A 12 -9.62 9.84 -17.09
CA THR A 12 -10.34 10.93 -17.76
C THR A 12 -9.50 12.21 -17.79
N VAL A 13 -9.85 13.16 -18.65
CA VAL A 13 -9.23 14.50 -18.66
C VAL A 13 -9.36 15.17 -17.28
N GLY A 14 -10.50 14.99 -16.61
CA GLY A 14 -10.72 15.51 -15.26
C GLY A 14 -9.77 14.91 -14.24
N ASP A 15 -9.47 13.61 -14.32
CA ASP A 15 -8.51 12.94 -13.43
C ASP A 15 -7.09 13.46 -13.66
N VAL A 16 -6.69 13.64 -14.92
CA VAL A 16 -5.38 14.21 -15.27
C VAL A 16 -5.25 15.64 -14.76
N ASN A 17 -6.27 16.48 -14.96
CA ASN A 17 -6.26 17.86 -14.46
C ASN A 17 -6.17 17.91 -12.94
N LYS A 18 -6.91 17.05 -12.23
CA LYS A 18 -6.82 16.94 -10.76
C LYS A 18 -5.40 16.64 -10.30
N GLY A 19 -4.63 15.87 -11.07
CA GLY A 19 -3.23 15.57 -10.80
C GLY A 19 -2.42 16.83 -10.49
N ILE A 20 -2.68 17.94 -11.18
CA ILE A 20 -1.99 19.21 -10.93
C ILE A 20 -2.82 20.12 -10.02
N THR A 21 -4.12 20.30 -10.27
CA THR A 21 -4.92 21.29 -9.54
C THR A 21 -5.10 20.97 -8.05
N ASN A 22 -5.04 19.69 -7.68
CA ASN A 22 -5.15 19.25 -6.28
C ASN A 22 -3.80 19.03 -5.60
N HIS A 23 -2.69 19.17 -6.32
CA HIS A 23 -1.36 18.92 -5.76
C HIS A 23 -1.05 19.97 -4.69
N LYS A 24 -0.91 19.54 -3.44
CA LYS A 24 -0.90 20.45 -2.28
C LYS A 24 0.40 21.24 -2.12
N ASN A 25 1.50 20.75 -2.68
CA ASN A 25 2.84 21.35 -2.56
C ASN A 25 3.52 21.48 -3.92
N LEU A 26 2.87 22.12 -4.90
CA LEU A 26 3.41 22.30 -6.26
C LEU A 26 4.74 23.06 -6.30
N GLU A 27 5.00 23.88 -5.27
CA GLU A 27 6.24 24.61 -5.08
C GLU A 27 7.43 23.71 -4.76
N SER A 28 7.18 22.49 -4.27
CA SER A 28 8.22 21.51 -3.96
C SER A 28 8.50 20.59 -5.14
N ASP A 29 7.44 20.16 -5.84
CA ASP A 29 7.51 19.37 -7.07
C ASP A 29 6.23 19.55 -7.88
N SER A 30 6.37 19.64 -9.21
CA SER A 30 5.26 19.88 -10.14
C SER A 30 4.80 18.62 -10.89
N THR A 31 5.20 17.43 -10.43
CA THR A 31 4.80 16.16 -11.04
C THR A 31 3.74 15.46 -10.19
N ALA A 32 2.93 14.62 -10.82
CA ALA A 32 1.89 13.88 -10.14
C ALA A 32 1.79 12.46 -10.67
N LEU A 33 1.74 11.50 -9.75
CA LEU A 33 1.48 10.10 -10.09
C LEU A 33 -0.03 9.87 -10.24
N LEU A 34 -0.46 9.55 -11.46
CA LEU A 34 -1.83 9.11 -11.75
C LEU A 34 -1.92 7.59 -11.58
N VAL A 35 -2.68 7.15 -10.57
CA VAL A 35 -3.00 5.74 -10.36
C VAL A 35 -4.41 5.49 -10.88
N PHE A 36 -4.55 4.58 -11.85
CA PHE A 36 -5.82 4.34 -12.54
C PHE A 36 -6.12 2.84 -12.67
N GLY A 37 -7.41 2.51 -12.69
CA GLY A 37 -7.90 1.14 -12.76
C GLY A 37 -9.12 0.91 -11.86
N ASN A 38 -9.67 -0.30 -11.90
CA ASN A 38 -10.80 -0.70 -11.07
C ASN A 38 -10.28 -1.46 -9.83
N GLY A 39 -10.19 -0.76 -8.69
CA GLY A 39 -9.81 -1.30 -7.38
C GLY A 39 -11.01 -1.83 -6.58
N ASP A 40 -10.89 -1.88 -5.26
CA ASP A 40 -11.96 -2.31 -4.33
C ASP A 40 -12.60 -3.67 -4.69
N GLY A 41 -11.77 -4.66 -5.05
CA GLY A 41 -12.23 -5.98 -5.54
C GLY A 41 -12.53 -6.04 -7.04
N GLY A 42 -12.22 -4.99 -7.80
CA GLY A 42 -12.34 -4.92 -9.25
C GLY A 42 -11.20 -5.59 -10.04
N GLY A 43 -11.29 -5.53 -11.37
CA GLY A 43 -10.41 -6.23 -12.32
C GLY A 43 -9.23 -5.42 -12.87
N GLY A 44 -8.84 -4.30 -12.25
CA GLY A 44 -7.70 -3.48 -12.68
C GLY A 44 -8.00 -2.54 -13.87
N ALA A 45 -6.96 -2.13 -14.59
CA ALA A 45 -7.08 -1.15 -15.69
C ALA A 45 -7.67 -1.75 -16.97
N LEU A 46 -8.56 -1.00 -17.62
CA LEU A 46 -9.22 -1.41 -18.86
C LEU A 46 -8.50 -0.84 -20.10
N PRO A 47 -8.55 -1.51 -21.27
CA PRO A 47 -7.97 -0.99 -22.52
C PRO A 47 -8.46 0.42 -22.87
N LYS A 48 -9.73 0.73 -22.61
CA LYS A 48 -10.31 2.07 -22.79
C LYS A 48 -9.54 3.16 -22.03
N MET A 49 -9.07 2.87 -20.81
CA MET A 49 -8.31 3.83 -20.00
C MET A 49 -6.98 4.15 -20.67
N LEU A 50 -6.28 3.15 -21.21
CA LEU A 50 -5.03 3.35 -21.95
C LEU A 50 -5.26 4.18 -23.21
N GLU A 51 -6.34 3.91 -23.96
CA GLU A 51 -6.66 4.72 -25.15
C GLU A 51 -7.03 6.16 -24.79
N ASN A 52 -7.70 6.39 -23.66
CA ASN A 52 -7.95 7.74 -23.18
C ASN A 52 -6.62 8.47 -22.88
N LEU A 53 -5.69 7.86 -22.14
CA LEU A 53 -4.40 8.48 -21.84
C LEU A 53 -3.59 8.77 -23.12
N ARG A 54 -3.62 7.88 -24.11
CA ARG A 54 -2.99 8.12 -25.41
C ARG A 54 -3.59 9.33 -26.13
N ARG A 55 -4.92 9.47 -26.13
CA ARG A 55 -5.62 10.62 -26.74
C ARG A 55 -5.34 11.92 -25.98
N ILE A 56 -5.32 11.88 -24.65
CA ILE A 56 -4.98 13.04 -23.82
C ILE A 56 -3.55 13.48 -24.13
N ARG A 57 -2.58 12.55 -24.13
CA ARG A 57 -1.20 12.85 -24.51
C ARG A 57 -1.09 13.43 -25.92
N ALA A 58 -1.81 12.87 -26.89
CA ALA A 58 -1.83 13.42 -28.26
C ALA A 58 -2.36 14.86 -28.29
N ALA A 59 -3.45 15.15 -27.55
CA ALA A 59 -4.01 16.50 -27.46
C ALA A 59 -3.06 17.50 -26.79
N THR A 60 -2.26 17.07 -25.80
CA THR A 60 -1.29 17.95 -25.12
C THR A 60 -0.17 18.46 -26.03
N ASN A 61 0.07 17.79 -27.16
CA ASN A 61 1.05 18.26 -28.15
C ASN A 61 0.61 19.57 -28.83
N GLU A 62 -0.70 19.79 -28.97
CA GLU A 62 -1.28 20.98 -29.61
C GLU A 62 -1.86 21.98 -28.59
N HIS A 63 -2.35 21.48 -27.45
CA HIS A 63 -3.00 22.28 -26.41
C HIS A 63 -2.25 22.19 -25.08
N ARG A 64 -1.57 23.27 -24.68
CA ARG A 64 -0.78 23.36 -23.43
C ARG A 64 -1.60 23.52 -22.15
N GLU A 65 -2.90 23.67 -22.25
CA GLU A 65 -3.80 23.84 -21.10
C GLU A 65 -4.00 22.53 -20.31
N LEU A 66 -3.70 21.39 -20.93
CA LEU A 66 -3.74 20.08 -20.30
C LEU A 66 -2.35 19.67 -19.79
N PRO A 67 -2.25 19.05 -18.60
CA PRO A 67 -1.00 18.46 -18.13
C PRO A 67 -0.50 17.38 -19.09
N SER A 68 0.79 17.39 -19.35
CA SER A 68 1.44 16.33 -20.13
C SER A 68 1.36 15.00 -19.38
N VAL A 69 1.01 13.93 -20.10
CA VAL A 69 0.94 12.58 -19.55
C VAL A 69 2.11 11.77 -20.10
N SER A 70 2.96 11.27 -19.21
CA SER A 70 3.98 10.26 -19.53
C SER A 70 3.50 8.88 -19.09
N MET A 71 3.73 7.88 -19.94
CA MET A 71 3.39 6.48 -19.71
C MET A 71 4.59 5.63 -20.12
N GLY A 72 4.89 4.59 -19.34
CA GLY A 72 5.99 3.66 -19.61
C GLY A 72 7.10 3.68 -18.55
N SER A 73 7.11 4.69 -17.68
CA SER A 73 8.02 4.75 -16.53
C SER A 73 7.50 3.94 -15.35
N SER A 74 8.42 3.40 -14.55
CA SER A 74 8.07 2.71 -13.30
C SER A 74 7.79 3.71 -12.17
N VAL A 75 7.18 3.24 -11.09
CA VAL A 75 7.00 4.05 -9.87
C VAL A 75 8.35 4.36 -9.22
N GLU A 76 9.35 3.48 -9.39
CA GLU A 76 10.71 3.68 -8.88
C GLU A 76 11.40 4.85 -9.60
N GLU A 77 11.28 4.89 -10.93
CA GLU A 77 11.79 6.02 -11.74
C GLU A 77 11.13 7.33 -11.33
N PHE A 78 9.80 7.34 -11.14
CA PHE A 78 9.08 8.52 -10.67
C PHE A 78 9.62 9.06 -9.33
N PHE A 79 9.88 8.19 -8.36
CA PHE A 79 10.44 8.64 -7.07
C PHE A 79 11.91 9.03 -7.17
N ALA A 80 12.69 8.41 -8.05
CA ALA A 80 14.07 8.82 -8.31
C ALA A 80 14.13 10.25 -8.90
N ASP A 81 13.24 10.57 -9.85
CA ASP A 81 13.13 11.91 -10.44
C ASP A 81 12.79 12.96 -9.37
N ILE A 82 11.85 12.65 -8.47
CA ILE A 82 11.50 13.53 -7.33
C ILE A 82 12.68 13.71 -6.39
N GLU A 83 13.38 12.63 -6.05
CA GLU A 83 14.54 12.68 -5.15
C GLU A 83 15.64 13.59 -5.73
N GLU A 84 15.96 13.44 -7.01
CA GLU A 84 16.93 14.27 -7.71
C GLU A 84 16.48 15.75 -7.75
N ALA A 85 15.25 16.01 -8.20
CA ALA A 85 14.70 17.36 -8.32
C ALA A 85 14.63 18.10 -6.96
N SER A 86 14.40 17.36 -5.88
CA SER A 86 14.28 17.90 -4.51
C SER A 86 15.60 17.97 -3.74
N LYS A 87 16.75 17.83 -4.41
CA LYS A 87 18.09 17.84 -3.81
C LYS A 87 18.25 16.77 -2.73
N GLU A 88 17.90 15.53 -3.06
CA GLU A 88 17.86 14.38 -2.14
C GLU A 88 16.80 14.58 -1.04
N GLY A 89 15.64 15.12 -1.40
CA GLY A 89 14.53 15.38 -0.47
C GLY A 89 14.70 16.59 0.46
N LYS A 90 15.83 17.33 0.38
CA LYS A 90 16.13 18.48 1.26
C LYS A 90 15.15 19.64 1.10
N THR A 91 14.49 19.75 -0.04
CA THR A 91 13.48 20.80 -0.29
C THR A 91 12.05 20.33 -0.05
N LEU A 92 11.83 19.06 0.29
CA LEU A 92 10.49 18.54 0.58
C LEU A 92 10.06 18.89 2.01
N PRO A 93 8.75 19.08 2.26
CA PRO A 93 8.22 19.27 3.60
C PRO A 93 8.44 18.02 4.47
N VAL A 94 8.72 18.24 5.76
CA VAL A 94 8.98 17.16 6.72
C VAL A 94 7.77 16.95 7.62
N TRP A 95 7.23 15.72 7.61
CA TRP A 95 6.26 15.26 8.61
C TRP A 95 6.97 14.48 9.72
N LYS A 96 6.76 14.85 10.99
CA LYS A 96 7.35 14.16 12.15
C LYS A 96 6.26 13.49 12.98
N GLY A 97 6.33 12.16 13.10
CA GLY A 97 5.38 11.36 13.86
C GLY A 97 4.41 10.58 12.98
N GLU A 98 3.27 10.20 13.54
CA GLU A 98 2.23 9.43 12.85
C GLU A 98 1.47 10.29 11.83
N LEU A 99 1.15 9.70 10.67
CA LEU A 99 0.16 10.24 9.75
C LEU A 99 -1.23 9.87 10.28
N TYR A 100 -1.76 10.70 11.19
CA TYR A 100 -3.03 10.44 11.84
C TYR A 100 -4.20 10.59 10.84
N LEU A 101 -4.93 9.50 10.60
CA LEU A 101 -6.12 9.51 9.77
C LEU A 101 -7.35 9.82 10.64
N GLU A 102 -8.03 10.93 10.35
CA GLU A 102 -9.16 11.38 11.16
C GLU A 102 -10.44 10.55 10.94
N PHE A 103 -10.49 9.76 9.87
CA PHE A 103 -11.63 8.92 9.48
C PHE A 103 -11.54 7.51 10.07
N HIS A 104 -12.66 6.79 10.00
CA HIS A 104 -12.75 5.36 10.34
C HIS A 104 -12.23 4.99 11.74
N ARG A 105 -12.29 5.86 12.75
CA ARG A 105 -11.77 5.54 14.11
C ARG A 105 -12.47 4.37 14.81
N GLY A 106 -13.72 4.07 14.42
CA GLY A 106 -14.46 2.91 14.95
C GLY A 106 -13.77 1.57 14.66
N THR A 107 -12.90 1.54 13.65
CA THR A 107 -12.11 0.38 13.24
C THR A 107 -11.22 -0.18 14.36
N TYR A 108 -10.77 0.66 15.29
CA TYR A 108 -9.95 0.25 16.42
C TYR A 108 -10.72 -0.56 17.47
N THR A 109 -12.03 -0.36 17.61
CA THR A 109 -12.84 -0.94 18.71
C THR A 109 -13.84 -2.00 18.24
N SER A 110 -14.37 -1.89 17.01
CA SER A 110 -15.25 -2.89 16.42
C SER A 110 -14.61 -4.28 16.37
N HIS A 111 -15.40 -5.36 16.43
CA HIS A 111 -14.91 -6.75 16.35
C HIS A 111 -13.77 -7.09 17.35
N GLY A 112 -13.94 -6.71 18.63
CA GLY A 112 -12.93 -6.92 19.67
C GLY A 112 -12.50 -8.38 19.88
N SER A 113 -13.37 -9.37 19.62
CA SER A 113 -13.03 -10.80 19.69
C SER A 113 -11.95 -11.19 18.68
N ILE A 114 -12.06 -10.73 17.43
CA ILE A 114 -11.08 -10.95 16.36
C ILE A 114 -9.75 -10.30 16.75
N LYS A 115 -9.80 -9.04 17.22
CA LYS A 115 -8.60 -8.31 17.65
C LYS A 115 -7.88 -9.00 18.82
N LYS A 116 -8.64 -9.53 19.78
CA LYS A 116 -8.10 -10.34 20.89
C LYS A 116 -7.45 -11.62 20.37
N GLY A 117 -8.08 -12.31 19.42
CA GLY A 117 -7.53 -13.50 18.76
C GLY A 117 -6.22 -13.19 18.04
N ASN A 118 -6.21 -12.16 17.20
CA ASN A 118 -5.02 -11.69 16.49
C ASN A 118 -3.87 -11.37 17.46
N ARG A 119 -4.16 -10.62 18.55
CA ARG A 119 -3.16 -10.29 19.57
C ARG A 119 -2.61 -11.53 20.26
N LYS A 120 -3.44 -12.52 20.55
CA LYS A 120 -3.00 -13.80 21.13
C LYS A 120 -2.09 -14.55 20.17
N CYS A 121 -2.42 -14.60 18.88
CA CYS A 121 -1.59 -15.24 17.86
C CYS A 121 -0.21 -14.55 17.73
N GLU A 122 -0.17 -13.22 17.68
CA GLU A 122 1.09 -12.45 17.66
C GLU A 122 2.00 -12.80 18.84
N ILE A 123 1.45 -12.83 20.06
CA ILE A 123 2.20 -13.16 21.28
C ILE A 123 2.72 -14.60 21.21
N LEU A 124 1.85 -15.56 20.88
CA LEU A 124 2.22 -16.97 20.83
C LEU A 124 3.29 -17.24 19.76
N LEU A 125 3.18 -16.64 18.57
CA LEU A 125 4.18 -16.84 17.51
C LEU A 125 5.53 -16.28 17.94
N ARG A 126 5.57 -15.07 18.48
CA ARG A 126 6.80 -14.48 19.02
C ARG A 126 7.42 -15.38 20.10
N ASP A 127 6.61 -15.92 21.00
CA ASP A 127 7.09 -16.76 22.09
C ASP A 127 7.61 -18.11 21.57
N VAL A 128 6.92 -18.73 20.59
CA VAL A 128 7.37 -19.95 19.90
C VAL A 128 8.69 -19.72 19.17
N GLU A 129 8.82 -18.64 18.39
CA GLU A 129 10.07 -18.31 17.70
C GLU A 129 11.21 -18.11 18.68
N ARG A 130 10.96 -17.41 19.80
CA ARG A 130 11.97 -17.18 20.84
C ARG A 130 12.46 -18.49 21.45
N VAL A 131 11.55 -19.35 21.90
CA VAL A 131 11.91 -20.64 22.52
C VAL A 131 12.56 -21.57 21.51
N ALA A 132 12.01 -21.65 20.29
CA ALA A 132 12.55 -22.49 19.23
C ALA A 132 13.97 -22.05 18.82
N THR A 133 14.23 -20.75 18.76
CA THR A 133 15.56 -20.18 18.47
C THR A 133 16.53 -20.45 19.62
N LEU A 134 16.12 -20.24 20.87
CA LEU A 134 16.98 -20.58 22.02
C LEU A 134 17.33 -22.07 22.04
N THR A 135 16.35 -22.94 21.75
CA THR A 135 16.57 -24.39 21.72
C THR A 135 17.49 -24.79 20.58
N SER A 136 17.38 -24.17 19.40
CA SER A 136 18.27 -24.47 18.26
C SER A 136 19.72 -24.06 18.52
N LEU A 137 19.95 -22.99 19.29
CA LEU A 137 21.28 -22.48 19.65
C LEU A 137 21.91 -23.22 20.84
N LEU A 138 21.11 -23.55 21.86
CA LEU A 138 21.61 -24.08 23.15
C LEU A 138 21.56 -25.62 23.23
N LYS A 139 21.14 -26.31 22.16
CA LYS A 139 21.01 -27.78 22.19
C LYS A 139 22.35 -28.48 22.52
N PRO A 140 22.36 -29.45 23.45
CA PRO A 140 23.55 -30.26 23.72
C PRO A 140 24.04 -31.02 22.49
N LYS A 141 25.35 -31.33 22.45
CA LYS A 141 25.92 -32.20 21.42
C LYS A 141 25.20 -33.56 21.43
N GLY A 142 24.73 -33.99 20.26
CA GLY A 142 23.96 -35.22 20.09
C GLY A 142 22.44 -35.04 20.05
N HIS A 143 21.91 -33.84 20.34
CA HIS A 143 20.48 -33.57 20.22
C HIS A 143 20.10 -33.23 18.77
N SER A 144 19.06 -33.88 18.25
CA SER A 144 18.59 -33.75 16.85
C SER A 144 17.57 -32.63 16.62
N TYR A 145 17.41 -31.70 17.57
CA TYR A 145 16.41 -30.63 17.42
C TYR A 145 16.74 -29.73 16.22
N VAL A 146 15.75 -29.51 15.36
CA VAL A 146 15.80 -28.61 14.19
C VAL A 146 14.74 -27.55 14.37
N TYR A 147 15.10 -26.29 14.12
CA TYR A 147 14.16 -25.18 14.16
C TYR A 147 12.99 -25.45 13.20
N PRO A 148 11.72 -25.42 13.67
CA PRO A 148 10.57 -25.83 12.87
C PRO A 148 10.13 -24.72 11.90
N LYS A 149 11.04 -24.28 11.02
CA LYS A 149 10.84 -23.15 10.11
C LYS A 149 9.53 -23.23 9.36
N ARG A 150 9.28 -24.35 8.66
CA ARG A 150 8.08 -24.52 7.83
C ARG A 150 6.79 -24.35 8.64
N ALA A 151 6.72 -24.94 9.83
CA ALA A 151 5.52 -24.85 10.67
C ALA A 151 5.29 -23.43 11.19
N ILE A 152 6.36 -22.69 11.51
CA ILE A 152 6.29 -21.30 11.93
C ILE A 152 5.87 -20.39 10.76
N ASP A 153 6.44 -20.59 9.57
CA ASP A 153 6.09 -19.85 8.36
C ASP A 153 4.58 -20.04 8.03
N GLU A 154 4.09 -21.28 8.04
CA GLU A 154 2.66 -21.59 7.83
C GLU A 154 1.74 -20.89 8.86
N CYS A 155 2.19 -20.73 10.11
CA CYS A 155 1.43 -19.99 11.11
C CYS A 155 1.47 -18.48 10.85
N TRP A 156 2.62 -17.91 10.46
CA TRP A 156 2.74 -16.52 10.10
C TRP A 156 1.89 -16.16 8.89
N GLU A 157 1.90 -16.99 7.84
CA GLU A 157 1.07 -16.81 6.65
C GLU A 157 -0.42 -16.70 7.02
N LYS A 158 -0.91 -17.58 7.91
CA LYS A 158 -2.28 -17.54 8.41
C LYS A 158 -2.58 -16.29 9.23
N VAL A 159 -1.66 -15.85 10.08
CA VAL A 159 -1.85 -14.63 10.87
C VAL A 159 -1.86 -13.40 9.98
N LEU A 160 -0.90 -13.26 9.07
CA LEU A 160 -0.77 -12.12 8.16
C LEU A 160 -1.94 -12.03 7.18
N LEU A 161 -2.46 -13.18 6.71
CA LEU A 161 -3.69 -13.22 5.92
C LEU A 161 -4.87 -12.54 6.65
N ASN A 162 -4.97 -12.74 7.97
CA ASN A 162 -6.01 -12.14 8.82
C ASN A 162 -5.68 -10.70 9.27
N GLN A 163 -4.54 -10.14 8.86
CA GLN A 163 -4.14 -8.76 9.18
C GLN A 163 -4.28 -7.80 8.00
N PHE A 164 -4.90 -8.23 6.89
CA PHE A 164 -5.27 -7.33 5.81
C PHE A 164 -6.08 -6.13 6.32
N HIS A 165 -5.95 -4.97 5.66
CA HIS A 165 -6.47 -3.70 6.18
C HIS A 165 -7.99 -3.74 6.42
N ASP A 166 -8.74 -4.45 5.58
CA ASP A 166 -10.18 -4.67 5.75
C ASP A 166 -10.53 -5.89 6.62
N GLY A 167 -9.60 -6.85 6.76
CA GLY A 167 -9.83 -8.12 7.46
C GLY A 167 -10.17 -7.95 8.95
N LYS A 168 -9.84 -6.78 9.53
CA LYS A 168 -10.24 -6.41 10.90
C LYS A 168 -11.58 -5.68 10.96
N LEU A 169 -12.18 -5.30 9.83
CA LEU A 169 -13.12 -4.18 9.70
C LEU A 169 -14.46 -4.48 9.04
N MET A 170 -14.57 -5.40 8.08
CA MET A 170 -15.87 -5.66 7.43
C MET A 170 -15.98 -7.10 6.89
N GLU A 171 -17.12 -7.75 7.16
CA GLU A 171 -17.72 -8.87 6.41
C GLU A 171 -16.92 -10.13 6.04
N PHE A 172 -15.85 -10.47 6.76
CA PHE A 172 -15.19 -11.79 6.57
C PHE A 172 -15.91 -12.97 7.27
N TRP A 173 -17.05 -12.74 7.93
CA TRP A 173 -17.78 -13.77 8.67
C TRP A 173 -18.34 -14.89 7.79
N ARG A 174 -18.62 -14.62 6.50
CA ARG A 174 -19.10 -15.66 5.58
C ARG A 174 -18.03 -16.64 5.12
N ILE A 175 -16.74 -16.34 5.31
CA ILE A 175 -15.63 -17.18 4.82
C ILE A 175 -15.13 -18.15 5.90
N TYR A 176 -15.40 -17.88 7.18
CA TYR A 176 -14.82 -18.64 8.30
C TYR A 176 -15.84 -19.40 9.17
N ASP A 177 -17.13 -19.43 8.81
CA ASP A 177 -18.07 -20.43 9.34
C ASP A 177 -17.99 -21.72 8.51
N VAL A 178 -16.87 -22.44 8.65
CA VAL A 178 -16.72 -23.89 8.37
C VAL A 178 -15.87 -24.52 9.45
#